data_AF-A0A9E5R082-F1
#
_entry.id   AF-A0A9E5R082-F1
#
_cell.length_a   1.000
_cell.length_b   1.000
_cell.length_c   1.000
_cell.angle_alpha   90.00
_cell.angle_beta   90.00
_cell.angle_gamma   90.00
#
_symmetry.space_group_name_H-M   'P 1'
#
loop_
_entity.id
_entity.type
_entity.pdbx_description
1 polymer ?
#
loop_
_entity_poly.entity_id
_entity_poly.type
_entity_poly.pdbx_seq_one_letter_code
_entity_poly.pdbx_strand_id
1 'polypeptide(L)'
;MALRPLQKALDALPTSIFRAKGVVFLADDPAHRYIVQVVGKRARVERAEPWGGLAPRSQMVAIGAHESFDPADLEARFEACLASNAPKGSLQRLGSALLNWVRPGS
;
A
#
# COMPACT_ATOMS: atom_id res chain seq x y z
N MET A 1 5.47 2.53 -6.42
CA MET A 1 5.24 1.17 -5.88
C MET A 1 4.50 0.32 -6.91
N ALA A 2 4.52 -1.01 -6.81
CA ALA A 2 3.67 -1.89 -7.62
C ALA A 2 2.47 -2.39 -6.79
N LEU A 3 1.27 -2.46 -7.39
CA LEU A 3 0.04 -2.76 -6.65
C LEU A 3 0.06 -4.14 -5.98
N ARG A 4 0.46 -5.20 -6.70
CA ARG A 4 0.44 -6.57 -6.15
C ARG A 4 1.38 -6.75 -4.95
N PRO A 5 2.65 -6.32 -5.00
CA PRO A 5 3.52 -6.30 -3.83
C PRO A 5 2.93 -5.50 -2.67
N LEU A 6 2.35 -4.32 -2.94
CA LEU A 6 1.70 -3.52 -1.90
C LEU A 6 0.55 -4.28 -1.23
N GLN A 7 -0.35 -4.91 -1.99
CA GLN A 7 -1.45 -5.71 -1.43
C GLN A 7 -0.93 -6.82 -0.52
N LYS A 8 0.08 -7.58 -0.96
CA LYS A 8 0.75 -8.61 -0.14
C LYS A 8 1.40 -8.01 1.12
N ALA A 9 2.00 -6.84 1.00
CA ALA A 9 2.61 -6.14 2.11
C ALA A 9 1.56 -5.72 3.16
N LEU A 10 0.39 -5.26 2.72
CA LEU A 10 -0.75 -4.90 3.57
C LEU A 10 -1.40 -6.14 4.20
N ASP A 11 -1.49 -7.26 3.47
CA ASP A 11 -2.06 -8.50 3.98
C ASP A 11 -1.29 -9.11 5.14
N ALA A 12 0.04 -9.00 5.08
CA ALA A 12 0.93 -9.53 6.10
C ALA A 12 1.47 -8.44 7.05
N LEU A 13 0.76 -7.31 7.19
CA LEU A 13 1.03 -6.38 8.29
C LEU A 13 0.82 -7.09 9.63
N PRO A 14 1.69 -6.84 10.64
CA PRO A 14 1.49 -7.34 11.99
C PRO A 14 0.11 -6.98 12.54
N THR A 15 -0.53 -7.91 13.27
CA THR A 15 -1.82 -7.65 13.93
C THR A 15 -1.74 -6.61 15.05
N SER A 16 -0.52 -6.29 15.48
CA SER A 16 -0.22 -5.23 16.42
C SER A 16 -0.38 -3.83 15.83
N ILE A 17 -0.44 -3.70 14.50
CA ILE A 17 -0.80 -2.46 13.81
C ILE A 17 -2.33 -2.34 13.78
N PHE A 18 -2.87 -1.43 14.59
CA PHE A 18 -4.31 -1.20 14.71
C PHE A 18 -4.87 -0.41 13.52
N ARG A 19 -4.08 0.53 12.99
CA ARG A 19 -4.46 1.37 11.87
C ARG A 19 -3.25 1.71 11.02
N ALA A 20 -3.44 1.74 9.71
CA ALA A 20 -2.52 2.42 8.82
C ALA A 20 -3.30 3.25 7.80
N LYS A 21 -2.70 4.36 7.35
CA LYS A 21 -3.25 5.18 6.28
C LYS A 21 -2.10 5.72 5.44
N GLY A 22 -2.31 5.85 4.14
CA GLY A 22 -1.33 6.54 3.31
C GLY A 22 -1.84 6.96 1.96
N VAL A 23 -1.02 7.77 1.31
CA VAL A 23 -1.11 8.10 -0.11
C VAL A 23 0.02 7.36 -0.79
N VAL A 24 -0.26 6.57 -1.83
CA VAL A 24 0.76 5.81 -2.55
C VAL A 24 0.78 6.15 -4.02
N PHE A 25 1.99 6.25 -4.56
CA PHE A 25 2.25 6.30 -5.99
C PHE A 25 2.37 4.87 -6.53
N LEU A 26 1.50 4.51 -7.49
CA LEU A 26 1.53 3.22 -8.17
C LEU A 26 2.10 3.39 -9.59
N ALA A 27 3.12 2.61 -9.92
CA ALA A 27 3.66 2.57 -11.28
C ALA A 27 2.67 1.92 -12.26
N ASP A 28 1.72 1.14 -11.75
CA ASP A 28 0.59 0.56 -12.50
C ASP A 28 -0.38 1.64 -13.03
N ASP A 29 -0.44 2.81 -12.40
CA ASP A 29 -1.25 3.97 -12.79
C ASP A 29 -0.61 5.27 -12.30
N PRO A 30 0.40 5.78 -13.02
CA PRO A 30 1.19 6.93 -12.57
C PRO A 30 0.41 8.25 -12.51
N ALA A 31 -0.75 8.33 -13.17
CA ALA A 31 -1.54 9.56 -13.27
C ALA A 31 -2.34 9.86 -11.99
N HIS A 32 -2.66 8.82 -11.21
CA HIS A 32 -3.56 8.92 -10.06
C HIS A 32 -2.85 8.67 -8.73
N ARG A 33 -3.43 9.26 -7.68
CA ARG A 33 -3.10 8.94 -6.30
C ARG A 33 -3.88 7.70 -5.88
N TYR A 34 -3.31 6.93 -4.97
CA TYR A 34 -4.03 5.84 -4.31
C TYR A 34 -4.05 6.05 -2.81
N ILE A 35 -5.20 5.82 -2.19
CA ILE A 35 -5.38 5.92 -0.75
C ILE A 35 -5.41 4.53 -0.16
N VAL A 36 -4.50 4.29 0.78
CA VAL A 36 -4.47 3.07 1.59
C VAL A 36 -5.16 3.35 2.91
N GLN A 37 -6.06 2.46 3.32
CA GLN A 37 -6.67 2.47 4.65
C GLN A 37 -6.64 1.06 5.22
N VAL A 38 -6.09 0.91 6.43
CA VAL A 38 -6.05 -0.34 7.18
C VAL A 38 -6.66 -0.10 8.55
N VAL A 39 -7.59 -0.97 8.96
CA VAL A 39 -8.20 -0.98 10.29
C VAL A 39 -8.28 -2.43 10.77
N GLY A 40 -7.53 -2.76 11.82
CA GLY A 40 -7.34 -4.14 12.27
C GLY A 40 -6.87 -5.04 11.11
N LYS A 41 -7.61 -6.12 10.84
CA LYS A 41 -7.30 -7.05 9.75
C LYS A 41 -7.81 -6.63 8.37
N ARG A 42 -8.50 -5.49 8.22
CA ARG A 42 -9.08 -5.07 6.93
C ARG A 42 -8.19 -4.02 6.30
N ALA A 43 -7.89 -4.19 5.02
CA ALA A 43 -7.14 -3.23 4.22
C ALA A 43 -7.94 -2.89 2.96
N ARG A 44 -7.89 -1.62 2.54
CA ARG A 44 -8.44 -1.13 1.28
C ARG A 44 -7.42 -0.26 0.57
N VAL A 45 -7.36 -0.37 -0.76
CA VAL A 45 -6.57 0.49 -1.64
C VAL A 45 -7.51 1.05 -2.70
N GLU A 46 -7.69 2.36 -2.71
CA GLU A 46 -8.63 3.04 -3.61
C GLU A 46 -7.93 4.06 -4.49
N ARG A 47 -8.35 4.18 -5.75
CA ARG A 47 -7.94 5.30 -6.60
C ARG A 47 -8.59 6.58 -6.08
N ALA A 48 -7.80 7.64 -5.99
CA ALA A 48 -8.25 8.99 -5.71
C ALA A 48 -7.95 9.91 -6.89
N GLU A 49 -8.13 11.21 -6.67
CA GLU A 49 -7.89 12.24 -7.67
C GLU A 49 -6.47 12.16 -8.27
N PRO A 50 -6.29 12.63 -9.51
CA PRO A 50 -4.98 12.79 -10.13
C PRO A 50 -3.99 13.59 -9.28
N TRP A 51 -2.69 13.46 -9.58
CA TRP A 51 -1.64 14.21 -8.89
C TRP A 51 -1.79 15.73 -9.00
N GLY A 52 -2.48 16.24 -10.03
CA GLY A 52 -2.87 17.65 -10.11
C GLY A 52 -1.70 18.63 -10.04
N GLY A 53 -0.57 18.28 -10.66
CA GLY A 53 0.68 19.07 -10.64
C GLY A 53 1.59 18.82 -9.44
N LEU A 54 1.17 18.03 -8.45
CA LEU A 54 2.05 17.59 -7.36
C LEU A 54 3.01 16.50 -7.84
N ALA A 55 4.24 16.53 -7.35
CA ALA A 55 5.18 15.44 -7.58
C ALA A 55 4.65 14.12 -6.96
N PRO A 56 4.58 13.02 -7.72
CA PRO A 56 4.14 11.74 -7.18
C PRO A 56 5.03 11.26 -6.04
N ARG A 57 4.41 10.80 -4.94
CA ARG A 57 5.11 10.28 -3.76
C ARG A 57 4.30 9.23 -3.03
N SER A 58 4.98 8.40 -2.25
CA SER A 58 4.34 7.49 -1.30
C SER A 58 4.63 7.93 0.13
N GLN A 59 3.60 7.96 0.96
CA GLN A 59 3.72 8.23 2.39
C GLN A 59 2.68 7.39 3.14
N MET A 60 3.15 6.66 4.14
CA MET A 60 2.35 5.80 4.99
C MET A 60 2.54 6.21 6.44
N VAL A 61 1.47 6.15 7.21
CA VAL A 61 1.47 6.27 8.68
C VAL A 61 0.85 5.00 9.23
N ALA A 62 1.53 4.37 10.18
CA ALA A 62 1.05 3.20 10.91
C ALA A 62 0.97 3.52 12.41
N ILE A 63 -0.07 3.00 13.05
CA ILE A 63 -0.31 3.11 14.49
C ILE A 63 -0.53 1.69 15.01
N GLY A 64 0.28 1.29 15.97
CA GLY A 64 0.18 -0.02 16.61
C GLY A 64 0.45 0.03 18.11
N ALA A 65 0.44 -1.14 18.74
CA ALA A 65 0.81 -1.27 20.14
C ALA A 65 2.25 -0.79 20.39
N HIS A 66 2.51 -0.31 21.60
CA HIS A 66 3.85 0.10 22.00
C HIS A 66 4.85 -1.06 21.86
N GLU A 67 6.03 -0.79 21.29
CA GLU A 67 7.12 -1.77 21.07
C GLU A 67 6.70 -3.08 20.39
N SER A 68 5.67 -3.03 19.55
CA SER A 68 5.03 -4.24 18.99
C SER A 68 5.33 -4.50 17.50
N PHE A 69 6.14 -3.64 16.90
CA PHE A 69 6.65 -3.79 15.55
C PHE A 69 8.01 -3.07 15.47
N ASP A 70 8.92 -3.62 14.67
CA ASP A 70 10.18 -2.96 14.35
C ASP A 70 9.94 -1.95 13.21
N PRO A 71 10.23 -0.65 13.41
CA PRO A 71 10.15 0.35 12.35
C PRO A 71 11.00 0.00 11.12
N ALA A 72 12.17 -0.61 11.29
CA ALA A 72 13.06 -0.98 10.19
C ALA A 72 12.47 -2.12 9.35
N ASP A 73 11.87 -3.12 9.99
CA ASP A 73 11.15 -4.19 9.28
C ASP A 73 9.97 -3.64 8.49
N LEU A 74 9.23 -2.67 9.07
CA LEU A 74 8.10 -2.05 8.40
C LEU A 74 8.54 -1.22 7.19
N GLU A 75 9.63 -0.47 7.33
CA GLU A 75 10.24 0.29 6.23
C GLU A 75 10.72 -0.63 5.12
N ALA A 76 11.53 -1.66 5.45
CA ALA A 76 12.01 -2.65 4.49
C ALA A 76 10.87 -3.35 3.74
N ARG A 77 9.78 -3.68 4.43
CA ARG A 77 8.58 -4.28 3.83
C ARG A 77 7.92 -3.36 2.79
N PHE A 78 7.85 -2.05 3.05
CA PHE A 78 7.30 -1.10 2.08
C PHE A 78 8.29 -0.75 0.95
N GLU A 79 9.59 -0.69 1.24
CA GLU A 79 10.65 -0.50 0.25
C GLU A 79 10.71 -1.65 -0.78
N ALA A 80 10.44 -2.89 -0.36
CA ALA A 80 10.29 -4.03 -1.26
C ALA A 80 9.11 -3.89 -2.24
N CYS A 81 8.17 -2.98 -1.96
CA CYS A 81 7.05 -2.69 -2.85
C CYS A 81 7.36 -1.61 -3.89
N LEU A 82 8.52 -0.95 -3.83
CA LEU A 82 8.95 -0.04 -4.89
C LEU A 82 9.02 -0.76 -6.23
N ALA A 83 8.65 -0.07 -7.31
CA ALA A 83 8.56 -0.69 -8.63
C ALA A 83 9.92 -1.22 -9.13
N SER A 84 11.03 -0.61 -8.69
CA SER A 84 12.40 -1.06 -8.94
C SER A 84 12.78 -2.34 -8.20
N ASN A 85 12.14 -2.60 -7.05
CA ASN A 85 12.46 -3.71 -6.15
C ASN A 85 11.43 -4.85 -6.26
N ALA A 86 10.31 -4.60 -6.93
CA ALA A 86 9.24 -5.56 -7.10
C ALA A 86 9.64 -6.70 -8.06
N PRO A 87 9.09 -7.92 -7.87
CA PRO A 87 9.34 -9.04 -8.77
C PRO A 87 9.02 -8.70 -10.23
N LYS A 88 9.84 -9.20 -11.16
CA LYS A 88 9.61 -8.98 -12.60
C LYS A 88 8.20 -9.42 -12.99
N GLY A 89 7.48 -8.57 -13.73
CA GLY A 89 6.09 -8.82 -14.13
C GLY A 89 5.04 -8.48 -13.06
N SER A 90 5.42 -7.83 -11.95
CA SER A 90 4.46 -7.40 -10.92
C SER A 90 3.53 -6.28 -11.39
N LEU A 91 4.00 -5.42 -12.30
CA LEU A 91 3.21 -4.34 -12.90
C LEU A 91 2.09 -4.92 -13.75
N GLN A 92 0.88 -4.42 -13.55
CA GLN A 92 -0.31 -4.88 -14.25
C GLN A 92 -1.18 -3.67 -14.62
N ARG A 93 -1.86 -3.73 -15.77
CA ARG A 93 -2.88 -2.73 -16.10
C ARG A 93 -4.02 -2.84 -15.08
N LEU A 94 -4.36 -1.72 -14.45
CA LEU A 94 -5.44 -1.69 -13.46
C LEU A 94 -6.81 -1.70 -14.16
N GLY A 95 -7.51 -2.82 -14.04
CA GLY A 95 -8.95 -2.89 -14.33
C GLY A 95 -9.78 -2.33 -13.17
N SER A 96 -11.03 -1.95 -13.43
CA SER A 96 -11.97 -1.37 -12.45
C SER A 96 -12.19 -2.26 -11.21
N ALA A 97 -12.11 -3.58 -11.34
CA ALA A 97 -12.24 -4.52 -10.23
C ALA A 97 -11.08 -4.48 -9.21
N LEU A 98 -9.87 -4.07 -9.63
CA LEU A 98 -8.71 -3.97 -8.72
C LEU A 98 -8.75 -2.70 -7.84
N LEU A 99 -9.56 -1.71 -8.22
CA LEU A 99 -9.64 -0.40 -7.55
C LEU A 99 -10.39 -0.44 -6.21
N ASN A 100 -11.11 -1.53 -5.93
CA ASN A 100 -11.91 -1.72 -4.72
C ASN A 100 -11.47 -2.96 -3.94
N TRP A 101 -10.22 -3.37 -4.08
CA TRP A 101 -9.71 -4.54 -3.38
C TRP A 101 -9.79 -4.35 -1.86
N VAL A 102 -10.37 -5.35 -1.20
CA VAL A 102 -10.43 -5.47 0.25
C VAL A 102 -9.76 -6.79 0.63
N ARG A 103 -8.88 -6.75 1.62
CA ARG A 103 -8.29 -7.97 2.19
C ARG A 103 -9.38 -8.95 2.67
N PRO A 104 -9.31 -10.25 2.34
CA PRO A 104 -10.21 -11.24 2.93
C PRO A 104 -9.96 -11.35 4.45
N GLY A 105 -11.03 -11.21 5.23
CA GLY A 105 -11.00 -11.49 6.67
C GLY A 105 -10.95 -13.00 6.88
N SER A 106 -9.90 -13.48 7.56
CA SER A 106 -9.82 -14.83 8.09
C SER A 106 -10.84 -15.03 9.21
#